data_AF-A0A928JAN2-F1
#
_entry.id   AF-A0A928JAN2-F1
#
_cell.length_a   1.000
_cell.length_b   1.000
_cell.length_c   1.000
_cell.angle_alpha   90.00
_cell.angle_beta   90.00
_cell.angle_gamma   90.00
#
_symmetry.space_group_name_H-M   'P 1'
#
loop_
_entity.id
_entity.type
_entity.pdbx_description
1 polymer ?
#
loop_
_entity_poly.entity_id
_entity_poly.type
_entity_poly.pdbx_seq_one_letter_code
_entity_poly.pdbx_strand_id
1 'polypeptide(L)'
;MNTFAKIKRALSLMCVIFTVIMSVMYVLGLMMSDQATLFVPTPSKALLMLLFSGILGFASLLLSKEGTSVPKLVIHAVLCLAAFITVFVVGGNFSVTGGTGIVASVFFLVIYGIAMIVRAIVCRKYRQKKVDSEEYTSVFK
;
A
#
# COMPACT_ATOMS: atom_id res chain seq x y z
N MET A 1 8.52 -0.48 21.64
CA MET A 1 7.86 -1.40 20.68
C MET A 1 8.90 -2.37 20.13
N ASN A 2 8.83 -3.66 20.54
CA ASN A 2 9.82 -4.70 20.19
C ASN A 2 9.95 -4.89 18.67
N THR A 3 11.16 -5.19 18.19
CA THR A 3 11.48 -5.41 16.77
C THR A 3 10.59 -6.51 16.16
N PHE A 4 10.31 -7.55 16.94
CA PHE A 4 9.42 -8.65 16.55
C PHE A 4 7.99 -8.20 16.25
N ALA A 5 7.45 -7.25 17.03
CA ALA A 5 6.11 -6.72 16.82
C ALA A 5 6.02 -5.87 15.53
N LYS A 6 7.10 -5.18 15.15
CA LYS A 6 7.19 -4.42 13.90
C LYS A 6 7.20 -5.35 12.68
N ILE A 7 7.97 -6.43 12.75
CA ILE A 7 8.05 -7.44 11.68
C ILE A 7 6.69 -8.12 11.50
N LYS A 8 6.05 -8.58 12.59
CA LYS A 8 4.71 -9.19 12.52
C LYS A 8 3.67 -8.25 11.90
N ARG A 9 3.73 -6.95 12.23
CA ARG A 9 2.85 -5.93 11.66
C ARG A 9 3.09 -5.74 10.16
N ALA A 10 4.35 -5.68 9.72
CA ALA A 10 4.68 -5.56 8.30
C ALA A 10 4.24 -6.80 7.51
N LEU A 11 4.44 -7.99 8.08
CA LEU A 11 4.02 -9.25 7.46
C LEU A 11 2.49 -9.32 7.34
N SER A 12 1.78 -8.93 8.39
CA SER A 12 0.31 -8.84 8.36
C SER A 12 -0.17 -7.86 7.29
N LEU A 13 0.46 -6.67 7.18
CA LEU A 13 0.14 -5.69 6.13
C LEU A 13 0.44 -6.22 4.73
N MET A 14 1.57 -6.90 4.54
CA MET A 14 1.92 -7.56 3.30
C MET A 14 0.85 -8.57 2.88
N CYS A 15 0.42 -9.43 3.79
CA CYS A 15 -0.63 -10.42 3.51
C CYS A 15 -1.96 -9.75 3.17
N VAL A 16 -2.36 -8.70 3.88
CA VAL A 16 -3.62 -7.98 3.60
C VAL A 16 -3.56 -7.29 2.23
N ILE A 17 -2.46 -6.61 1.90
CA ILE A 17 -2.30 -5.96 0.61
C ILE A 17 -2.33 -7.01 -0.51
N PHE A 18 -1.63 -8.13 -0.32
CA PHE A 18 -1.61 -9.21 -1.29
C PHE A 18 -3.00 -9.82 -1.52
N THR A 19 -3.74 -10.13 -0.45
CA THR A 19 -5.09 -10.72 -0.59
C THR A 19 -6.08 -9.75 -1.24
N VAL A 20 -5.99 -8.45 -0.93
CA VAL A 20 -6.81 -7.41 -1.56
C VAL A 20 -6.50 -7.28 -3.05
N ILE A 21 -5.23 -7.27 -3.44
CA ILE A 21 -4.85 -7.19 -4.86
C ILE A 21 -5.34 -8.43 -5.61
N MET A 22 -5.08 -9.63 -5.07
CA MET A 22 -5.51 -10.89 -5.70
C MET A 22 -7.03 -10.97 -5.83
N SER A 23 -7.78 -10.57 -4.79
CA SER A 23 -9.25 -10.61 -4.85
C SER A 23 -9.80 -9.64 -5.89
N VAL A 24 -9.29 -8.41 -5.96
CA VAL A 24 -9.69 -7.43 -6.98
C VAL A 24 -9.42 -7.98 -8.38
N MET A 25 -8.27 -8.61 -8.61
CA MET A 25 -7.96 -9.20 -9.91
C MET A 25 -8.88 -10.35 -10.29
N TYR A 26 -9.20 -11.24 -9.35
CA TYR A 26 -10.16 -12.32 -9.60
C TYR A 26 -11.57 -11.77 -9.89
N VAL A 27 -12.02 -10.76 -9.15
CA VAL A 27 -13.32 -10.11 -9.40
C VAL A 27 -13.33 -9.45 -10.78
N LEU A 28 -12.28 -8.72 -11.15
CA LEU A 28 -12.17 -8.11 -12.48
C LEU A 28 -12.15 -9.17 -13.60
N GLY A 29 -11.44 -10.29 -13.38
CA GLY A 29 -11.42 -11.41 -14.32
C GLY A 29 -12.79 -12.08 -14.50
N LEU A 30 -13.60 -12.14 -13.43
CA LEU A 30 -14.98 -12.64 -13.50
C LEU A 30 -15.91 -11.65 -14.22
N MET A 31 -15.74 -10.35 -14.01
CA MET A 31 -16.57 -9.32 -14.65
C MET A 31 -16.26 -9.15 -16.14
N MET A 32 -15.03 -9.41 -16.56
CA MET A 32 -14.59 -9.27 -17.96
C MET A 32 -14.39 -10.64 -18.61
N SER A 33 -15.45 -11.48 -18.63
CA SER A 33 -15.37 -12.91 -19.00
C SER A 33 -14.64 -13.19 -20.32
N ASP A 34 -14.70 -12.29 -21.30
CA ASP A 34 -14.01 -12.41 -22.59
C ASP A 34 -12.47 -12.21 -22.50
N GLN A 35 -11.97 -11.61 -21.41
CA GLN A 35 -10.56 -11.36 -21.14
C GLN A 35 -10.07 -11.99 -19.84
N ALA A 36 -10.80 -12.99 -19.30
CA ALA A 36 -10.48 -13.62 -18.01
C ALA A 36 -9.02 -14.10 -17.91
N THR A 37 -8.41 -14.56 -19.01
CA THR A 37 -7.01 -15.01 -19.05
C THR A 37 -5.98 -13.91 -18.84
N LEU A 38 -6.32 -12.64 -19.09
CA LEU A 38 -5.45 -11.49 -18.83
C LEU A 38 -5.44 -11.11 -17.34
N PHE A 39 -6.58 -11.24 -16.68
CA PHE A 39 -6.80 -10.80 -15.30
C PHE A 39 -6.56 -11.89 -14.25
N VAL A 40 -6.72 -13.18 -14.59
CA VAL A 40 -6.38 -14.27 -13.67
C VAL A 40 -4.85 -14.33 -13.50
N PRO A 41 -4.32 -14.15 -12.27
CA PRO A 41 -2.89 -14.13 -12.05
C PRO A 41 -2.27 -15.51 -12.28
N THR A 42 -1.27 -15.60 -13.17
CA THR A 42 -0.41 -16.79 -13.24
C THR A 42 0.46 -16.90 -11.98
N PRO A 43 1.02 -18.09 -11.67
CA PRO A 43 1.87 -18.26 -10.48
C PRO A 43 3.03 -17.27 -10.41
N SER A 44 3.64 -16.97 -11.57
CA SER A 44 4.71 -15.98 -11.70
C SER A 44 4.25 -14.55 -11.38
N LYS A 45 3.04 -14.14 -11.83
CA LYS A 45 2.44 -12.84 -11.51
C LYS A 45 2.07 -12.75 -10.03
N ALA A 46 1.56 -13.84 -9.44
CA ALA A 46 1.24 -13.89 -8.02
C ALA A 46 2.50 -13.72 -7.14
N LEU A 47 3.63 -14.32 -7.54
CA LEU A 47 4.90 -14.18 -6.81
C LEU A 47 5.45 -12.73 -6.91
N LEU A 48 5.32 -12.09 -8.05
CA LEU A 48 5.64 -10.67 -8.25
C LEU A 48 4.75 -9.75 -7.38
N MET A 49 3.45 -10.05 -7.29
CA MET A 49 2.52 -9.30 -6.42
C MET A 49 2.81 -9.50 -4.94
N LEU A 50 3.24 -10.70 -4.55
CA LEU A 50 3.69 -10.97 -3.20
C LEU A 50 4.93 -10.12 -2.87
N LEU A 51 5.91 -10.07 -3.79
CA LEU A 51 7.10 -9.23 -3.66
C LEU A 51 6.74 -7.75 -3.52
N PHE A 52 5.85 -7.24 -4.38
CA PHE A 52 5.35 -5.87 -4.33
C PHE A 52 4.68 -5.55 -2.98
N SER A 53 3.81 -6.45 -2.53
CA SER A 53 3.09 -6.31 -1.25
C SER A 53 4.06 -6.32 -0.06
N GLY A 54 5.16 -7.08 -0.16
CA GLY A 54 6.24 -7.09 0.83
C GLY A 54 6.98 -5.75 0.89
N ILE A 55 7.35 -5.21 -0.27
CA ILE A 55 8.02 -3.91 -0.35
C ILE A 55 7.12 -2.80 0.20
N LEU A 56 5.82 -2.80 -0.13
CA LEU A 56 4.85 -1.87 0.43
C LEU A 56 4.69 -2.03 1.94
N GLY A 57 4.55 -3.28 2.41
CA GLY A 57 4.45 -3.61 3.84
C GLY A 57 5.67 -3.11 4.61
N PHE A 58 6.88 -3.27 4.05
CA PHE A 58 8.11 -2.78 4.67
C PHE A 58 8.25 -1.26 4.59
N ALA A 59 7.92 -0.65 3.44
CA ALA A 59 7.92 0.80 3.26
C ALA A 59 6.91 1.50 4.20
N SER A 60 5.82 0.81 4.58
CA SER A 60 4.86 1.33 5.56
C SER A 60 5.42 1.43 6.99
N LEU A 61 6.43 0.60 7.34
CA LEU A 61 7.12 0.73 8.62
C LEU A 61 7.89 2.06 8.72
N LEU A 62 8.43 2.55 7.61
CA LEU A 62 9.10 3.86 7.53
C LEU A 62 8.17 5.00 7.95
N LEU A 63 6.89 4.87 7.63
CA LEU A 63 5.82 5.81 7.98
C LEU A 63 5.32 5.69 9.42
N SER A 64 5.60 4.56 10.09
CA SER A 64 5.14 4.28 11.46
C SER A 64 6.00 4.93 12.56
N LYS A 65 7.22 5.38 12.23
CA LYS A 65 8.13 6.00 13.19
C LYS A 65 7.72 7.46 13.39
N GLU A 66 7.52 7.86 14.65
CA GLU A 66 6.98 9.15 15.10
C GLU A 66 7.46 10.35 14.27
N GLY A 67 6.51 11.22 13.92
CA GLY A 67 6.71 12.38 13.06
C GLY A 67 6.64 12.04 11.57
N THR A 68 5.54 12.40 10.91
CA THR A 68 5.42 12.42 9.45
C THR A 68 6.15 13.66 8.93
N SER A 69 7.47 13.59 8.80
CA SER A 69 8.24 14.61 8.11
C SER A 69 8.03 14.47 6.60
N VAL A 70 7.92 15.59 5.89
CA VAL A 70 7.84 15.66 4.41
C VAL A 70 8.86 14.73 3.73
N PRO A 71 10.15 14.64 4.13
CA PRO A 71 11.09 13.71 3.52
C PRO A 71 10.71 12.22 3.66
N LYS A 72 10.10 11.79 4.77
CA LYS A 72 9.63 10.39 4.92
C LYS A 72 8.50 10.06 3.94
N LEU A 73 7.64 11.04 3.65
CA LEU A 73 6.56 10.91 2.67
C LEU A 73 7.12 10.79 1.25
N VAL A 74 8.10 11.62 0.91
CA VAL A 74 8.79 11.56 -0.39
C VAL A 74 9.48 10.22 -0.56
N ILE A 75 10.25 9.76 0.42
CA ILE A 75 10.94 8.46 0.37
C ILE A 75 9.93 7.31 0.21
N HIS A 76 8.81 7.34 0.93
CA HIS A 76 7.77 6.33 0.80
C HIS A 76 7.11 6.36 -0.58
N ALA A 77 6.81 7.54 -1.12
CA ALA A 77 6.26 7.70 -2.45
C ALA A 77 7.21 7.15 -3.52
N VAL A 78 8.51 7.49 -3.42
CA VAL A 78 9.54 6.99 -4.34
C VAL A 78 9.68 5.48 -4.25
N LEU A 79 9.68 4.89 -3.05
CA LEU A 79 9.73 3.43 -2.86
C LEU A 79 8.50 2.73 -3.45
N CYS A 80 7.31 3.28 -3.21
CA CYS A 80 6.07 2.74 -3.73
C CYS A 80 6.02 2.82 -5.26
N LEU A 81 6.45 3.95 -5.83
CA LEU A 81 6.51 4.15 -7.28
C LEU A 81 7.57 3.24 -7.93
N ALA A 82 8.76 3.14 -7.34
CA ALA A 82 9.81 2.25 -7.82
C ALA A 82 9.37 0.78 -7.79
N ALA A 83 8.72 0.35 -6.70
CA ALA A 83 8.16 -0.99 -6.59
C ALA A 83 7.05 -1.25 -7.62
N PHE A 84 6.23 -0.24 -7.91
CA PHE A 84 5.18 -0.35 -8.92
C PHE A 84 5.77 -0.51 -10.32
N ILE A 85 6.77 0.31 -10.67
CA ILE A 85 7.44 0.26 -11.97
C ILE A 85 8.14 -1.09 -12.15
N THR A 86 8.88 -1.58 -11.16
CA THR A 86 9.59 -2.87 -11.28
C THR A 86 8.63 -4.05 -11.40
N VAL A 87 7.54 -4.07 -10.63
CA VAL A 87 6.61 -5.20 -10.65
C VAL A 87 5.67 -5.17 -11.86
N PHE A 88 5.08 -4.03 -12.17
CA PHE A 88 4.09 -3.93 -13.23
C PHE A 88 4.73 -3.60 -14.58
N VAL A 89 5.60 -2.60 -14.68
CA VAL A 89 6.15 -2.20 -16.00
C VAL A 89 7.16 -3.22 -16.50
N VAL A 90 8.08 -3.68 -15.63
CA VAL A 90 9.11 -4.65 -16.01
C VAL A 90 8.60 -6.10 -15.88
N GLY A 91 7.99 -6.46 -14.76
CA GLY A 91 7.49 -7.83 -14.53
C GLY A 91 6.21 -8.20 -15.31
N GLY A 92 5.39 -7.21 -15.68
CA GLY A 92 4.13 -7.42 -16.39
C GLY A 92 4.20 -7.29 -17.92
N ASN A 93 5.38 -7.01 -18.49
CA ASN A 93 5.56 -6.72 -19.93
C ASN A 93 4.68 -5.57 -20.47
N PHE A 94 4.19 -4.68 -19.59
CA PHE A 94 3.47 -3.48 -20.02
C PHE A 94 4.37 -2.46 -20.75
N SER A 95 5.69 -2.66 -20.72
CA SER A 95 6.68 -1.92 -21.51
C SER A 95 6.45 -1.99 -23.03
N VAL A 96 5.78 -3.04 -23.52
CA VAL A 96 5.55 -3.27 -24.96
C VAL A 96 4.46 -2.35 -25.53
N THR A 97 3.59 -1.80 -24.67
CA THR A 97 2.60 -0.78 -25.04
C THR A 97 2.74 0.42 -24.11
N GLY A 98 3.74 1.29 -24.37
CA GLY A 98 4.08 2.42 -23.48
C GLY A 98 2.91 3.27 -22.98
N GLY A 99 1.81 3.36 -23.74
CA GLY A 99 0.57 4.02 -23.31
C GLY A 99 -0.13 3.35 -22.12
N THR A 100 -0.13 2.01 -22.04
CA THR A 100 -0.78 1.28 -20.93
C THR A 100 0.01 1.44 -19.62
N GLY A 101 1.33 1.50 -19.69
CA GLY A 101 2.20 1.76 -18.54
C GLY A 101 2.00 3.16 -17.94
N ILE A 102 1.80 4.17 -18.79
CA ILE A 102 1.51 5.55 -18.34
C ILE A 102 0.14 5.60 -17.65
N VAL A 103 -0.90 5.04 -18.28
CA VAL A 103 -2.25 4.98 -17.71
C VAL A 103 -2.25 4.25 -16.36
N ALA A 104 -1.58 3.10 -16.26
CA ALA A 104 -1.45 2.34 -15.02
C ALA A 104 -0.72 3.14 -13.92
N SER A 105 0.33 3.89 -14.29
CA SER A 105 1.06 4.75 -13.36
C SER A 105 0.21 5.91 -12.83
N VAL A 106 -0.61 6.52 -13.69
CA VAL A 106 -1.55 7.57 -13.28
C VAL A 106 -2.60 7.02 -12.32
N PHE A 107 -3.20 5.86 -12.63
CA PHE A 107 -4.14 5.18 -11.73
C PHE A 107 -3.51 4.86 -10.37
N PHE A 108 -2.26 4.37 -10.37
CA PHE A 108 -1.53 4.10 -9.15
C PHE A 108 -1.34 5.37 -8.31
N LEU A 109 -0.94 6.50 -8.92
CA LEU A 109 -0.78 7.77 -8.22
C LEU A 109 -2.10 8.27 -7.61
N VAL A 110 -3.23 8.11 -8.31
CA VAL A 110 -4.55 8.48 -7.79
C VAL A 110 -4.90 7.62 -6.57
N ILE A 111 -4.77 6.30 -6.67
CA ILE A 111 -5.06 5.38 -5.55
C ILE A 111 -4.14 5.67 -4.35
N TYR A 112 -2.85 5.88 -4.61
CA TYR A 112 -1.88 6.25 -3.58
C TYR A 112 -2.23 7.58 -2.92
N GLY A 113 -2.64 8.58 -3.69
CA GLY A 113 -3.10 9.89 -3.19
C GLY A 113 -4.30 9.74 -2.26
N ILE A 114 -5.32 8.97 -2.66
CA ILE A 114 -6.50 8.69 -1.84
C ILE A 114 -6.09 8.00 -0.54
N ALA A 115 -5.25 6.96 -0.61
CA ALA A 115 -4.76 6.24 0.57
C ALA A 115 -4.01 7.16 1.55
N MET A 116 -3.21 8.09 1.02
CA MET A 116 -2.48 9.08 1.82
C MET A 116 -3.40 10.09 2.49
N ILE A 117 -4.45 10.55 1.80
CA ILE A 117 -5.47 11.44 2.37
C ILE A 117 -6.22 10.73 3.49
N VAL A 118 -6.68 9.50 3.26
CA VAL A 118 -7.36 8.68 4.28
C VAL A 118 -6.46 8.51 5.49
N ARG A 119 -5.18 8.18 5.28
CA ARG A 119 -4.19 8.08 6.37
C ARG A 119 -4.04 9.39 7.13
N ALA A 120 -3.96 10.53 6.45
CA ALA A 120 -3.84 11.84 7.09
C ALA A 120 -5.06 12.17 7.96
N ILE A 121 -6.27 11.88 7.47
CA ILE A 121 -7.54 12.08 8.21
C ILE A 121 -7.58 11.18 9.44
N VAL A 122 -7.28 9.88 9.28
CA VAL A 122 -7.28 8.91 10.37
C VAL A 122 -6.24 9.29 11.42
N CYS A 123 -5.01 9.61 11.03
CA CYS A 123 -3.96 10.04 11.96
C CYS A 123 -4.33 11.34 12.70
N ARG A 124 -5.00 12.30 12.04
CA ARG A 124 -5.53 13.50 12.72
C ARG A 124 -6.57 13.14 13.78
N LYS A 125 -7.56 12.31 13.44
CA LYS A 125 -8.59 11.85 14.40
C LYS A 125 -8.00 11.10 15.59
N TYR A 126 -7.04 10.20 15.35
CA TYR A 126 -6.38 9.46 16.44
C TYR A 126 -5.52 10.36 17.34
N ARG A 127 -4.86 11.38 16.77
CA ARG A 127 -4.12 12.37 17.57
C ARG A 127 -5.06 13.24 18.41
N GLN A 128 -6.16 13.72 17.83
CA GLN A 128 -7.18 14.47 18.58
C GLN A 128 -7.73 13.65 19.75
N LYS A 129 -8.14 12.41 19.51
CA LYS A 129 -8.66 11.51 20.56
C LYS A 129 -7.65 11.21 21.68
N LYS A 130 -6.35 11.19 21.37
CA LYS A 130 -5.31 10.98 22.37
C LYS A 130 -5.08 12.23 23.24
N VAL A 131 -5.17 13.42 22.64
CA VAL A 131 -5.12 14.70 23.37
C VAL A 131 -6.32 14.81 24.31
N ASP A 132 -7.53 14.51 23.84
CA ASP A 132 -8.74 14.55 24.69
C ASP A 132 -8.70 13.54 25.85
N SER A 133 -7.93 12.46 25.73
CA SER A 133 -7.77 11.43 26.77
C SER A 133 -6.72 11.78 27.82
N GLU A 134 -5.77 12.67 27.53
CA GLU A 134 -4.72 13.09 28.47
C GLU A 134 -5.17 14.26 29.36
N GLU A 135 -6.31 14.89 29.06
CA GLU A 135 -6.82 16.08 29.78
C GLU A 135 -7.72 15.78 31.00
N TYR A 136 -8.03 14.52 31.32
CA TYR A 136 -8.74 14.19 32.56
C TYR A 136 -7.78 13.80 33.69
N THR A 137 -7.24 14.80 34.39
CA THR A 137 -6.68 14.62 35.73
C THR A 137 -7.83 14.63 36.73
N SER A 138 -8.17 13.48 37.33
CA SER A 138 -9.19 13.44 38.38
C SER A 138 -8.73 14.29 39.57
N VAL A 139 -9.48 15.35 39.88
CA VAL A 139 -9.20 16.31 40.96
C VAL A 139 -9.43 15.70 42.36
N PHE A 140 -9.95 14.48 42.44
CA PHE A 140 -10.07 13.74 43.70
C PHE A 140 -8.76 13.01 44.02
N LYS A 141 -7.85 13.69 44.72
CA LYS A 141 -6.82 13.10 45.56
C LYS A 141 -7.06 13.53 47.00
#